data_AF-A0A2P5K5K0-F1
#
_entry.id   AF-A0A2P5K5K0-F1
#
_cell.length_a   1.000
_cell.length_b   1.000
_cell.length_c   1.000
_cell.angle_alpha   90.00
_cell.angle_beta   90.00
_cell.angle_gamma   90.00
#
_symmetry.space_group_name_H-M   'P 1'
#
loop_
_entity.id
_entity.type
_entity.pdbx_description
1 polymer ?
#
loop_
_entity_poly.entity_id
_entity_poly.type
_entity_poly.pdbx_seq_one_letter_code
_entity_poly.pdbx_strand_id
1 'polypeptide(L)' 'MPELQGVWASGKTLEECRKNLEEVIDEWIIIRLRKGLPIPLIENLNIETTGEITLA' A
#
# COMPACT_ATOMS: atom_id res chain seq x y z
N MET A 1 -8.42 -6.41 4.94
CA MET A 1 -8.17 -4.97 4.98
C MET A 1 -9.15 -4.24 4.06
N PRO A 2 -10.42 -4.04 4.46
CA PRO A 2 -11.36 -3.21 3.70
C PRO A 2 -10.86 -1.78 3.44
N GLU A 3 -9.93 -1.28 4.26
CA GLU A 3 -9.28 0.02 4.14
C GLU A 3 -8.41 0.16 2.88
N LEU A 4 -7.81 -0.94 2.38
CA LEU A 4 -6.99 -0.93 1.18
C LEU A 4 -7.82 -1.32 -0.05
N GLN A 5 -8.71 -0.41 -0.48
CA GLN A 5 -9.60 -0.69 -1.60
C GLN A 5 -8.82 -1.13 -2.86
N GLY A 6 -9.17 -2.31 -3.38
CA GLY A 6 -8.56 -2.92 -4.56
C GLY A 6 -7.32 -3.77 -4.28
N VAL A 7 -6.82 -3.82 -3.04
CA VAL A 7 -5.71 -4.70 -2.64
C VAL A 7 -6.24 -6.08 -2.28
N TRP A 8 -5.80 -7.08 -3.00
CA TRP A 8 -6.05 -8.49 -2.71
C TRP A 8 -4.92 -9.33 -3.32
N ALA A 9 -4.72 -10.52 -2.76
CA ALA A 9 -3.78 -11.50 -3.29
C ALA A 9 -4.32 -12.91 -3.08
N SER A 10 -3.74 -13.86 -3.79
CA SER A 10 -4.03 -15.29 -3.66
C SER A 10 -2.73 -16.09 -3.71
N GLY A 11 -2.71 -17.26 -3.07
CA GLY A 11 -1.60 -18.21 -3.13
C GLY A 11 -2.11 -19.64 -2.95
N LYS A 12 -1.31 -20.64 -3.31
CA LYS A 12 -1.65 -22.06 -3.13
C LYS A 12 -1.56 -22.48 -1.66
N THR A 13 -0.78 -21.74 -0.88
CA THR A 13 -0.70 -21.87 0.58
C THR A 13 -0.96 -20.52 1.25
N LEU A 14 -1.21 -20.56 2.56
CA LEU A 14 -1.40 -19.34 3.35
C LEU A 14 -0.13 -18.47 3.33
N GLU A 15 1.04 -19.08 3.47
CA GLU A 15 2.35 -18.41 3.40
C GLU A 15 2.58 -17.72 2.06
N GLU A 16 2.23 -18.39 0.95
CA GLU A 16 2.33 -17.80 -0.39
C GLU A 16 1.36 -16.63 -0.53
N CYS A 17 0.11 -16.80 -0.09
CA CYS A 17 -0.89 -15.74 -0.11
C CYS A 17 -0.44 -14.51 0.68
N ARG A 18 0.16 -14.71 1.87
CA ARG A 18 0.69 -13.64 2.71
C ARG A 18 1.84 -12.90 2.02
N LYS A 19 2.79 -13.64 1.44
CA LYS A 19 3.90 -13.04 0.69
C LYS A 19 3.39 -12.22 -0.51
N ASN A 20 2.46 -12.77 -1.28
CA ASN A 20 1.88 -12.07 -2.42
C ASN A 20 1.11 -10.82 -1.98
N LEU A 21 0.43 -10.88 -0.82
CA LEU A 21 -0.27 -9.73 -0.27
C LEU A 21 0.69 -8.60 0.13
N GLU A 22 1.84 -8.93 0.73
CA GLU A 22 2.88 -7.95 1.06
C GLU A 22 3.39 -7.23 -0.19
N GLU A 23 3.70 -7.97 -1.26
CA GLU A 23 4.16 -7.39 -2.53
C GLU A 23 3.10 -6.45 -3.15
N VAL A 24 1.82 -6.86 -3.16
CA VAL A 24 0.72 -6.01 -3.69
C VAL A 24 0.53 -4.74 -2.87
N ILE A 25 0.68 -4.81 -1.54
CA ILE A 25 0.58 -3.63 -0.66
C ILE A 25 1.71 -2.64 -0.98
N ASP A 26 2.95 -3.10 -1.15
CA ASP A 26 4.09 -2.24 -1.49
C ASP A 26 3.87 -1.49 -2.82
N GLU A 27 3.47 -2.22 -3.87
CA GLU A 27 3.18 -1.62 -5.17
C GLU A 27 2.02 -0.61 -5.09
N TRP A 28 0.99 -0.94 -4.34
CA TRP A 28 -0.16 -0.07 -4.15
C TRP A 28 0.22 1.24 -3.42
N ILE A 29 1.09 1.17 -2.40
CA ILE A 29 1.61 2.34 -1.70
C ILE A 29 2.41 3.21 -2.68
N ILE A 30 3.31 2.62 -3.48
CA ILE A 30 4.11 3.35 -4.47
C ILE A 30 3.20 4.09 -5.47
N ILE A 31 2.14 3.44 -5.95
CA ILE A 31 1.17 4.06 -6.87
C ILE A 31 0.45 5.24 -6.21
N ARG A 32 -0.01 5.08 -4.96
CA ARG A 32 -0.67 6.15 -4.20
C ARG A 32 0.26 7.35 -4.04
N LEU A 33 1.50 7.13 -3.60
CA LEU A 33 2.52 8.16 -3.39
C LEU A 33 2.81 8.93 -4.68
N ARG A 34 3.08 8.22 -5.79
CA ARG A 34 3.35 8.85 -7.10
C ARG A 34 2.19 9.67 -7.63
N LYS A 35 0.96 9.29 -7.30
CA LYS A 35 -0.26 9.99 -7.71
C LYS A 35 -0.71 11.06 -6.70
N GLY A 36 0.01 11.25 -5.59
CA GLY A 36 -0.41 12.15 -4.51
C GLY A 36 -1.75 11.76 -3.88
N LEU A 37 -2.10 10.47 -3.93
CA LEU A 37 -3.34 9.96 -3.32
C LEU A 37 -3.11 9.71 -1.83
N PRO A 38 -4.10 10.01 -0.98
CA PRO A 38 -3.99 9.75 0.45
C PRO A 38 -3.88 8.25 0.72
N ILE A 39 -3.03 7.91 1.68
CA ILE A 39 -2.96 6.56 2.23
C ILE A 39 -3.92 6.52 3.43
N PRO A 40 -4.90 5.60 3.46
CA PRO A 40 -5.82 5.46 4.59
C PRO A 40 -5.07 5.05 5.85
N LEU A 41 -5.64 5.38 7.01
CA LEU A 41 -5.13 4.95 8.31
C LEU A 41 -5.18 3.42 8.42
N ILE A 42 -4.06 2.79 8.73
CA ILE A 42 -3.96 1.34 8.92
C ILE A 42 -3.70 1.08 10.40
N GLU A 43 -4.66 0.50 11.13
CA GLU A 43 -4.50 0.13 12.55
C GLU A 43 -3.91 1.26 13.45
N ASN A 44 -4.28 2.52 13.17
CA ASN A 44 -3.79 3.74 13.83
C ASN A 44 -2.40 4.23 13.40
N LEU A 45 -1.79 3.64 12.38
CA LEU A 45 -0.60 4.16 11.73
C LEU A 45 -0.99 5.23 10.71
N ASN A 46 -0.59 6.48 10.98
CA ASN A 46 -0.68 7.55 10.01
C ASN A 46 0.61 7.59 9.18
N ILE A 47 0.50 7.40 7.87
CA ILE A 47 1.62 7.52 6.94
C ILE A 47 1.58 8.95 6.39
N GLU A 48 2.34 9.83 7.05
CA GLU A 48 2.52 11.21 6.60
C GLU A 48 3.63 11.26 5.56
N THR A 49 3.32 11.79 4.38
CA THR A 49 4.34 12.06 3.36
C THR A 49 5.02 13.38 3.67
N THR A 50 6.24 13.35 4.19
CA THR A 50 7.09 14.55 4.30
C THR A 50 7.55 14.93 2.90
N GLY A 51 6.90 15.94 2.33
CA GLY A 51 7.17 16.37 0.96
C GLY A 51 8.50 17.09 0.81
N GLU A 52 9.46 16.44 0.17
CA GLU A 52 10.37 17.10 -0.78
C GLU A 52 10.41 16.25 -2.05
N ILE A 53 9.50 16.55 -2.99
CA ILE A 53 9.74 16.26 -4.40
C ILE A 53 9.66 17.59 -5.12
N THR A 54 10.76 18.34 -5.07
CA THR A 54 10.99 19.46 -5.97
C THR A 54 11.21 18.88 -7.36
N LEU A 55 10.16 18.83 -8.18
CA LEU A 55 10.33 18.77 -9.62
C LEU A 55 10.72 20.18 -10.07
N ALA A 56 12.03 20.43 -10.14
CA ALA A 56 12.60 21.53 -10.91
C ALA A 56 12.81 21.08 -12.36
#